data_AF-A0A943GSB4-F1
#
_entry.id   AF-A0A943GSB4-F1
#
_cell.length_a   1.000
_cell.length_b   1.000
_cell.length_c   1.000
_cell.angle_alpha   90.00
_cell.angle_beta   90.00
_cell.angle_gamma   90.00
#
_symmetry.space_group_name_H-M   'P 1'
#
loop_
_entity.id
_entity.type
_entity.pdbx_description
1 polymer ?
#
loop_
_entity_poly.entity_id
_entity_poly.type
_entity_poly.pdbx_seq_one_letter_code
_entity_poly.pdbx_strand_id
1 'polypeptide(L)'
;MLRLRYHHLNCIPGFEGKGYSPEFCGNMADIKKRIESGEEYELVLCADDICRACPNLQNGVCVNEAKVGKYDLKTKMLGSGNIEKICFDCMWFDICKNK
;
A
#
# COMPACT_ATOMS: atom_id res chain seq x y z
N MET A 1 9.81 -9.13 11.10
CA MET A 1 10.26 -8.18 10.08
C MET A 1 9.27 -8.23 8.94
N LEU A 2 8.60 -7.10 8.72
CA LEU A 2 7.58 -6.93 7.70
C LEU A 2 8.20 -6.60 6.34
N ARG A 3 7.48 -6.90 5.28
CA ARG A 3 7.74 -6.38 3.94
C ARG A 3 6.66 -5.39 3.60
N LEU A 4 7.06 -4.20 3.16
CA LEU A 4 6.15 -3.17 2.70
C LEU A 4 6.49 -2.77 1.27
N ARG A 5 5.51 -2.84 0.39
CA ARG A 5 5.60 -2.41 -0.98
C ARG A 5 5.61 -0.89 -1.02
N TYR A 6 6.54 -0.30 -1.77
CA TYR A 6 6.76 1.16 -1.77
C TYR A 6 5.47 1.98 -1.85
N HIS A 7 4.54 1.66 -2.77
CA HIS A 7 3.35 2.48 -2.90
C HIS A 7 2.38 2.40 -1.71
N HIS A 8 2.44 1.36 -0.87
CA HIS A 8 1.60 1.26 0.32
C HIS A 8 2.00 2.27 1.41
N LEU A 9 3.24 2.76 1.40
CA LEU A 9 3.65 3.88 2.27
C LEU A 9 2.81 5.15 2.04
N ASN A 10 2.19 5.29 0.86
CA ASN A 10 1.28 6.40 0.59
C ASN A 10 -0.10 6.21 1.25
N CYS A 11 -0.50 4.97 1.49
CA CYS A 11 -1.86 4.62 1.94
C CYS A 11 -1.92 4.44 3.46
N ILE A 12 -0.88 3.88 4.07
CA ILE A 12 -0.83 3.58 5.53
C ILE A 12 -1.15 4.81 6.40
N PRO A 13 -0.59 6.01 6.15
CA PRO A 13 -0.84 7.17 7.01
C PRO A 13 -2.32 7.61 7.00
N GLY A 14 -2.98 7.54 5.84
CA GLY A 14 -4.38 7.93 5.64
C GLY A 14 -5.38 6.78 5.78
N PHE A 15 -4.96 5.61 6.24
CA PHE A 15 -5.84 4.46 6.35
C PHE A 15 -6.83 4.61 7.51
N GLU A 16 -8.12 4.66 7.18
CA GLU A 16 -9.26 4.75 8.11
C GLU A 16 -10.17 3.50 8.15
N GLY A 17 -9.79 2.39 7.51
CA GLY A 17 -10.64 1.20 7.41
C GLY A 17 -11.73 1.26 6.34
N LYS A 18 -11.59 2.12 5.33
CA LYS A 18 -12.57 2.34 4.25
C LYS A 18 -11.93 2.25 2.85
N GLY A 19 -12.77 2.16 1.82
CA GLY A 19 -12.36 1.59 0.53
C GLY A 19 -12.05 0.11 0.72
N TYR A 20 -11.62 -0.68 -0.24
CA TYR A 20 -11.23 -2.09 -0.04
C TYR A 20 -12.28 -3.06 0.55
N SER A 21 -11.97 -4.36 0.45
CA SER A 21 -12.77 -5.42 1.07
C SER A 21 -12.57 -5.44 2.60
N PRO A 22 -13.53 -5.96 3.38
CA PRO A 22 -13.37 -6.11 4.83
C PRO A 22 -12.09 -6.87 5.23
N GLU A 23 -11.75 -7.91 4.48
CA GLU A 23 -10.53 -8.71 4.68
C GLU A 23 -9.26 -7.90 4.48
N PHE A 24 -9.21 -7.10 3.40
CA PHE A 24 -8.07 -6.22 3.14
C PHE A 24 -7.95 -5.13 4.20
N CYS A 25 -9.06 -4.51 4.60
CA CYS A 25 -9.09 -3.51 5.67
C CYS A 25 -8.61 -4.10 7.00
N GLY A 26 -9.08 -5.29 7.37
CA GLY A 26 -8.62 -5.99 8.58
C GLY A 26 -7.12 -6.23 8.54
N ASN A 27 -6.60 -6.75 7.42
CA ASN A 27 -5.17 -6.95 7.26
C ASN A 27 -4.36 -5.65 7.35
N MET A 28 -4.80 -4.60 6.65
CA MET A 28 -4.15 -3.29 6.66
C MET A 28 -4.11 -2.69 8.07
N ALA A 29 -5.18 -2.83 8.85
CA ALA A 29 -5.25 -2.39 10.24
C ALA A 29 -4.22 -3.11 11.12
N ASP A 30 -4.11 -4.44 10.97
CA ASP A 30 -3.14 -5.24 11.72
C ASP A 30 -1.69 -4.85 11.36
N ILE A 31 -1.40 -4.68 10.08
CA ILE A 31 -0.06 -4.26 9.62
C ILE A 31 0.26 -2.84 10.11
N LYS A 32 -0.68 -1.90 10.02
CA LYS A 32 -0.50 -0.54 10.55
C LYS A 32 -0.17 -0.56 12.04
N LYS A 33 -0.92 -1.34 12.83
CA LYS A 33 -0.67 -1.50 14.27
C LYS A 33 0.71 -2.06 14.57
N ARG A 34 1.18 -3.05 13.78
CA ARG A 34 2.52 -3.63 13.92
C ARG A 34 3.62 -2.60 13.65
N ILE A 35 3.47 -1.80 12.59
CA ILE A 35 4.39 -0.70 12.27
C ILE A 35 4.40 0.35 13.41
N GLU A 36 3.23 0.76 13.89
CA GLU A 36 3.09 1.72 14.99
C GLU A 36 3.67 1.19 16.32
N SER A 37 3.67 -0.13 16.52
CA SER A 37 4.33 -0.79 17.66
C SER A 37 5.86 -0.89 17.53
N GLY A 38 6.43 -0.40 16.42
CA GLY A 38 7.86 -0.39 16.17
C GLY A 38 8.40 -1.65 15.51
N GLU A 39 7.57 -2.51 14.91
CA GLU A 39 8.08 -3.64 14.14
C GLU A 39 8.83 -3.14 12.90
N GLU A 40 10.07 -3.60 12.74
CA GLU A 40 10.91 -3.28 11.59
C GLU A 40 10.32 -3.83 10.29
N TYR A 41 10.50 -3.08 9.21
CA TYR A 41 10.10 -3.47 7.87
C TYR A 41 11.17 -3.18 6.83
N GLU A 42 11.18 -3.98 5.77
CA GLU A 42 11.94 -3.73 4.55
C GLU A 42 11.03 -3.22 3.43
N LEU A 43 11.59 -2.40 2.53
CA LEU A 43 10.85 -1.87 1.38
C LEU A 43 11.09 -2.74 0.14
N VAL A 44 9.99 -3.19 -0.46
CA VAL A 44 10.00 -4.08 -1.63
C VAL A 44 9.28 -3.46 -2.82
N LEU A 45 9.60 -3.94 -4.03
CA LEU A 45 8.99 -3.51 -5.29
C LEU A 45 7.90 -4.48 -5.80
N CYS A 46 7.65 -5.56 -5.07
CA CYS A 46 6.68 -6.60 -5.41
C CYS A 46 5.63 -6.74 -4.29
N ALA A 47 4.71 -7.70 -4.43
CA ALA A 47 3.69 -7.98 -3.43
C ALA A 47 4.29 -8.17 -2.02
N ASP A 48 3.60 -7.64 -1.02
CA ASP A 48 4.08 -7.51 0.36
C ASP A 48 3.08 -8.10 1.38
N ASP A 49 3.29 -7.84 2.66
CA ASP A 49 2.43 -8.38 3.72
C ASP A 49 1.02 -7.76 3.74
N ILE A 50 0.83 -6.57 3.15
CA ILE A 50 -0.50 -5.97 2.96
C ILE A 50 -1.24 -6.69 1.82
N CYS A 51 -0.53 -7.09 0.76
CA CYS A 51 -1.11 -7.76 -0.40
C CYS A 51 -1.75 -9.12 -0.08
N ARG A 52 -1.45 -9.78 1.06
CA ARG A 52 -1.93 -11.14 1.37
C ARG A 52 -3.46 -11.29 1.38
N ALA A 53 -4.19 -10.21 1.66
CA ALA A 53 -5.65 -10.15 1.64
C ALA A 53 -6.22 -9.37 0.45
N CYS A 54 -5.38 -9.06 -0.55
CA CYS A 54 -5.78 -8.30 -1.72
C CYS A 54 -6.44 -9.24 -2.75
N PRO A 55 -7.67 -8.98 -3.21
CA PRO A 55 -8.32 -9.82 -4.22
C PRO A 55 -7.61 -9.77 -5.58
N ASN A 56 -6.77 -8.74 -5.79
CA ASN A 56 -5.98 -8.56 -7.00
C ASN A 56 -4.63 -9.30 -6.95
N LEU A 57 -4.28 -9.96 -5.84
CA LEU A 57 -3.09 -10.79 -5.75
C LEU A 57 -3.40 -12.19 -6.29
N GLN A 58 -2.87 -12.52 -7.47
CA GLN A 58 -3.06 -13.82 -8.11
C GLN A 58 -1.70 -14.44 -8.40
N ASN A 59 -1.50 -15.70 -8.00
CA ASN A 59 -0.23 -16.42 -8.15
C ASN A 59 0.99 -15.63 -7.62
N GLY A 60 0.80 -14.87 -6.53
CA GLY A 60 1.84 -14.06 -5.91
C GLY A 60 2.15 -12.73 -6.60
N VAL A 61 1.40 -12.34 -7.63
CA VAL A 61 1.60 -11.09 -8.40
C VAL A 61 0.31 -10.30 -8.48
N CYS A 62 0.38 -8.97 -8.47
CA CYS A 62 -0.81 -8.14 -8.66
C CYS A 62 -1.30 -8.24 -10.10
N VAL A 63 -2.60 -8.40 -10.35
CA VAL A 63 -3.16 -8.37 -11.72
C VAL A 63 -2.88 -7.04 -12.44
N ASN A 64 -2.61 -5.97 -11.70
CA ASN A 64 -2.26 -4.64 -12.20
C ASN A 64 -0.77 -4.32 -12.04
N GLU A 65 0.12 -5.32 -11.97
CA GLU A 65 1.54 -5.16 -11.63
C GLU A 65 2.25 -4.05 -12.41
N ALA A 66 2.05 -3.96 -13.72
CA ALA A 66 2.67 -2.92 -14.55
C ALA A 66 2.23 -1.49 -14.17
N LYS A 67 1.01 -1.32 -13.67
CA LYS A 67 0.50 -0.03 -13.20
C LYS A 67 1.04 0.28 -11.80
N VAL A 68 0.88 -0.65 -10.85
CA VAL A 68 1.30 -0.43 -9.46
C VAL A 68 2.82 -0.35 -9.31
N GLY A 69 3.58 -1.05 -10.15
CA GLY A 69 5.04 -0.94 -10.22
C GLY A 69 5.52 0.47 -10.58
N LYS A 70 4.76 1.22 -11.40
CA LYS A 70 5.06 2.63 -11.65
C LYS A 70 4.87 3.49 -10.40
N TYR A 71 3.86 3.19 -9.58
CA TYR A 71 3.67 3.86 -8.30
C TYR A 71 4.81 3.54 -7.32
N ASP A 72 5.26 2.29 -7.30
CA ASP A 72 6.40 1.89 -6.46
C ASP A 72 7.66 2.68 -6.81
N LEU A 73 7.99 2.75 -8.10
CA LEU A 73 9.16 3.50 -8.56
C LEU A 73 9.03 4.99 -8.23
N LYS A 74 7.85 5.58 -8.45
CA LYS A 74 7.60 6.98 -8.09
C LYS A 74 7.71 7.21 -6.59
N THR A 75 7.16 6.35 -5.74
CA THR A 75 7.30 6.47 -4.28
C THR A 75 8.74 6.27 -3.83
N LYS A 76 9.47 5.34 -4.44
CA LYS A 76 10.90 5.15 -4.19
C LYS A 76 11.72 6.41 -4.51
N MET A 77 11.36 7.12 -5.58
CA MET A 77 12.06 8.35 -6.01
C MET A 77 11.63 9.60 -5.23
N LEU A 78 10.33 9.74 -4.94
CA LEU A 78 9.74 10.96 -4.40
C LEU A 78 9.50 10.90 -2.88
N GLY A 79 9.60 9.72 -2.28
CA GLY A 79 9.14 9.45 -0.92
C GLY A 79 7.61 9.39 -0.82
N SER A 80 7.14 8.89 0.33
CA SER A 80 5.72 8.90 0.69
C SER A 80 5.18 10.33 0.84
N GLY A 81 3.87 10.50 0.64
CA GLY A 81 3.19 11.77 0.88
C GLY A 81 2.96 12.64 -0.36
N ASN A 82 3.54 12.29 -1.52
CA ASN A 82 3.31 12.96 -2.80
C ASN A 82 2.15 12.32 -3.60
N ILE A 83 1.01 12.11 -2.94
CA ILE A 83 -0.08 11.24 -3.44
C ILE A 83 -0.65 11.74 -4.77
N GLU A 84 -0.80 13.06 -4.96
CA GLU A 84 -1.24 13.68 -6.21
C GLU A 84 -0.29 13.45 -7.39
N LYS A 85 1.00 13.16 -7.14
CA LYS A 85 1.99 12.89 -8.19
C LYS A 85 2.16 11.40 -8.46
N ILE A 86 1.91 10.58 -7.43
CA ILE A 86 2.15 9.15 -7.44
C ILE A 86 0.89 8.39 -7.85
N CYS A 87 -0.21 8.60 -7.12
CA CYS A 87 -1.41 7.77 -7.11
C CYS A 87 -2.67 8.52 -7.59
N PHE A 88 -2.57 9.61 -8.35
CA PHE A 88 -3.74 10.40 -8.78
C PHE A 88 -4.79 9.61 -9.56
N ASP A 89 -4.38 8.55 -10.25
CA ASP A 89 -5.23 7.64 -11.02
C ASP A 89 -5.43 6.29 -10.32
N CYS A 90 -5.07 6.19 -9.03
CA CYS A 90 -5.39 5.05 -8.19
C CYS A 90 -6.88 5.08 -7.85
N MET A 91 -7.51 3.90 -7.84
CA MET A 91 -8.93 3.76 -7.44
C MET A 91 -9.19 4.24 -6.00
N TRP A 92 -8.14 4.32 -5.18
CA TRP A 92 -8.20 4.73 -3.78
C TRP A 92 -7.68 6.15 -3.54
N PHE A 93 -7.42 6.92 -4.61
CA PHE A 93 -6.82 8.25 -4.52
C PHE A 93 -7.54 9.15 -3.52
N ASP A 94 -8.87 9.20 -3.55
CA ASP A 94 -9.67 10.06 -2.67
C ASP A 94 -9.54 9.68 -1.19
N ILE A 95 -9.28 8.42 -0.89
CA ILE A 95 -9.05 7.95 0.48
C ILE A 95 -7.63 8.30 0.90
N CYS A 96 -6.66 8.06 0.01
CA CYS A 96 -5.27 8.33 0.30
C CYS A 96 -4.97 9.84 0.42
N LYS A 97 -5.69 10.71 -0.31
CA LYS A 97 -5.41 12.16 -0.35
C LYS A 97 -5.90 12.92 0.89
N ASN A 98 -6.90 12.41 1.61
CA ASN A 98 -7.56 13.10 2.73
C ASN A 98 -6.73 12.98 4.02
N LYS A 99 -5.58 13.64 4.04
CA LYS A 99 -4.71 13.78 5.21
C LYS A 99 -5.26 14.79 6.21
#